data_AF-A0A365U929-F1
#
_entry.id   AF-A0A365U929-F1
#
_cell.length_a   1.000
_cell.length_b   1.000
_cell.length_c   1.000
_cell.angle_alpha   90.00
_cell.angle_beta   90.00
_cell.angle_gamma   90.00
#
_symmetry.space_group_name_H-M   'P 1'
#
loop_
_entity.id
_entity.type
_entity.pdbx_description
1 polymer ?
#
loop_
_entity_poly.entity_id
_entity_poly.type
_entity_poly.pdbx_seq_one_letter_code
_entity_poly.pdbx_strand_id
1 'polypeptide(L)'
;MTHFVGFSRAAAERALPYLRGIYERPQGDPRGGAMHVDGAYAWFRRAHPEILTLAASEPLALQRPSRTDIHDLRWWDQTPLLRPLAGALRRFKSRRT
;
A
#
# COMPACT_ATOMS: atom_id res chain seq x y z
N MET A 1 6.42 -6.09 -3.83
CA MET A 1 5.36 -5.15 -3.42
C MET A 1 5.37 -5.10 -1.90
N THR A 2 5.31 -3.90 -1.33
CA THR A 2 5.40 -3.68 0.11
C THR A 2 4.03 -3.25 0.59
N HIS A 3 3.18 -4.23 0.92
CA HIS A 3 1.80 -3.97 1.37
C HIS A 3 1.72 -3.49 2.83
N PHE A 4 2.82 -3.60 3.58
CA PHE A 4 2.93 -3.16 4.97
C PHE A 4 4.32 -2.57 5.19
N VAL A 5 4.37 -1.31 5.62
CA VAL A 5 5.62 -0.58 5.86
C VAL A 5 5.48 0.26 7.13
N GLY A 6 6.53 0.25 7.95
CA GLY A 6 6.68 1.12 9.11
C GLY A 6 7.81 2.11 8.87
N PHE A 7 7.65 3.34 9.36
CA PHE A 7 8.69 4.36 9.35
C PHE A 7 8.95 4.84 10.78
N SER A 8 10.24 4.96 11.13
CA SER A 8 10.60 5.79 12.28
C SER A 8 10.29 7.25 11.97
N ARG A 9 10.19 8.10 13.00
CA ARG A 9 9.99 9.56 12.82
C ARG A 9 11.00 10.15 11.85
N ALA A 10 12.28 9.92 12.08
CA ALA A 10 13.36 10.46 11.25
C ALA A 10 13.30 9.97 9.80
N ALA A 11 12.94 8.69 9.59
CA ALA A 11 12.76 8.16 8.24
C ALA A 11 11.54 8.77 7.54
N ALA A 12 10.42 8.96 8.25
CA ALA A 12 9.21 9.56 7.71
C ALA A 12 9.42 11.03 7.29
N GLU A 13 10.14 11.81 8.09
CA GLU A 13 10.48 13.21 7.79
C GLU A 13 11.30 13.35 6.49
N ARG A 14 12.16 12.37 6.18
CA ARG A 14 12.90 12.31 4.91
C ARG A 14 12.07 11.74 3.76
N ALA A 15 11.27 10.71 4.04
CA ALA A 15 10.47 10.02 3.03
C ALA A 15 9.38 10.93 2.44
N LEU A 16 8.67 11.70 3.27
CA LEU A 16 7.55 12.53 2.82
C LEU A 16 7.91 13.48 1.66
N PRO A 17 8.91 14.38 1.79
CA PRO A 17 9.26 15.29 0.70
C PRO A 17 9.82 14.53 -0.52
N TYR A 18 10.59 13.46 -0.32
CA TYR A 18 11.14 12.67 -1.42
C TYR A 18 10.04 11.98 -2.26
N LEU A 19 9.08 11.34 -1.59
CA LEU A 19 7.97 10.64 -2.23
C LEU A 19 7.02 11.61 -2.94
N ARG A 20 6.76 12.79 -2.36
CA ARG A 20 6.02 13.86 -3.04
C ARG A 20 6.75 14.30 -4.31
N GLY A 21 8.07 14.51 -4.23
CA GLY A 21 8.89 14.85 -5.39
C GLY A 21 8.87 13.78 -6.49
N ILE A 22 8.77 12.49 -6.16
CA ILE A 22 8.57 11.43 -7.15
C ILE A 22 7.22 11.58 -7.85
N TYR A 23 6.15 11.85 -7.10
CA TYR A 23 4.80 12.01 -7.66
C TYR A 23 4.69 13.18 -8.64
N GLU A 24 5.46 14.24 -8.42
CA GLU A 24 5.47 15.44 -9.27
C GLU A 24 6.34 15.29 -10.53
N ARG A 25 7.20 14.27 -10.62
CA ARG A 25 8.06 14.05 -11.80
C ARG A 25 7.26 13.44 -12.96
N PRO A 26 7.67 13.72 -14.22
CA PRO A 26 7.11 13.04 -15.38
C PRO A 26 7.21 11.51 -15.25
N GLN A 27 6.19 10.81 -15.74
CA GLN A 27 6.25 9.35 -15.84
C GLN A 27 7.48 8.95 -16.67
N GLY A 28 8.27 7.99 -16.16
CA GLY A 28 9.49 7.54 -16.83
C GLY A 28 10.74 8.38 -16.55
N ASP A 29 10.70 9.40 -15.66
CA ASP A 29 11.92 10.13 -15.26
C ASP A 29 13.00 9.14 -14.76
N PRO A 30 14.26 9.26 -15.23
CA PRO A 30 15.35 8.33 -14.90
C PRO A 30 15.73 8.33 -13.42
N ARG A 31 15.32 9.34 -12.64
CA ARG A 31 15.52 9.43 -11.18
C ARG A 31 14.35 8.83 -10.40
N GLY A 32 13.43 8.17 -11.10
CA GLY A 32 12.14 7.70 -10.60
C GLY A 32 11.06 8.76 -10.84
N GLY A 33 10.25 8.54 -11.88
CA GLY A 33 9.08 9.36 -12.22
C GLY A 33 7.81 9.00 -11.46
N ALA A 34 6.70 9.68 -11.74
CA ALA A 34 5.40 9.36 -11.14
C ALA A 34 5.07 7.86 -11.27
N MET A 35 4.83 7.19 -10.15
CA MET A 35 4.62 5.75 -10.05
C MET A 35 3.82 5.37 -8.80
N HIS A 36 3.43 4.09 -8.72
CA HIS A 36 2.80 3.55 -7.51
C HIS A 36 3.74 3.64 -6.30
N VAL A 37 3.18 3.87 -5.11
CA VAL A 37 3.95 4.14 -3.88
C VAL A 37 4.97 3.05 -3.54
N ASP A 38 4.63 1.77 -3.75
CA ASP A 38 5.53 0.63 -3.61
C ASP A 38 6.85 0.79 -4.39
N GLY A 39 6.76 1.28 -5.63
CA GLY A 39 7.94 1.56 -6.45
C GLY A 39 8.71 2.75 -5.90
N ALA A 40 8.01 3.79 -5.45
CA ALA A 40 8.62 4.98 -4.88
C ALA A 40 9.41 4.67 -3.59
N TYR A 41 8.97 3.73 -2.76
CA TYR A 41 9.74 3.25 -1.60
C TYR A 41 11.07 2.60 -2.00
N ALA A 42 11.10 1.85 -3.10
CA ALA A 42 12.35 1.26 -3.60
C ALA A 42 13.34 2.34 -4.06
N TRP A 43 12.85 3.40 -4.71
CA TRP A 43 13.66 4.57 -5.07
C TRP A 43 14.18 5.32 -3.85
N PHE A 44 13.33 5.55 -2.85
CA PHE A 44 13.73 6.18 -1.60
C PHE A 44 14.84 5.39 -0.91
N ARG A 45 14.68 4.07 -0.76
CA ARG A 45 15.72 3.21 -0.18
C ARG A 45 17.03 3.25 -0.97
N ARG A 46 16.96 3.29 -2.30
CA ARG A 46 18.15 3.39 -3.16
C ARG A 46 18.86 4.74 -3.01
N ALA A 47 18.11 5.83 -2.91
CA ALA A 47 18.65 7.18 -2.80
C ALA A 47 19.17 7.51 -1.39
N HIS A 48 18.71 6.78 -0.37
CA HIS A 48 19.08 6.95 1.03
C HIS A 48 19.66 5.66 1.64
N PRO A 49 20.82 5.17 1.15
CA PRO A 49 21.42 3.93 1.64
C PRO A 49 21.87 4.02 3.11
N GLU A 50 22.00 5.23 3.66
CA GLU A 50 22.29 5.46 5.07
C GLU A 50 21.13 5.14 6.01
N ILE A 51 19.90 5.02 5.48
CA ILE A 51 18.72 4.68 6.28
C ILE A 51 18.61 3.16 6.38
N LEU A 52 18.76 2.64 7.60
CA LEU A 52 18.55 1.23 7.89
C LEU A 52 17.14 0.80 7.47
N THR A 53 17.08 -0.15 6.54
CA THR A 53 15.84 -0.80 6.12
C THR A 53 15.84 -2.24 6.57
N LEU A 54 14.83 -2.62 7.34
CA LEU A 54 14.63 -4.00 7.79
C LEU A 54 13.50 -4.65 7.00
N ALA A 55 13.66 -5.94 6.70
CA ALA A 55 12.61 -6.77 6.12
C ALA A 55 12.33 -7.92 7.09
N ALA A 56 11.06 -8.10 7.46
CA ALA A 56 10.66 -9.25 8.26
C ALA A 56 10.65 -10.50 7.38
N SER A 57 11.16 -11.61 7.91
CA SER A 57 11.03 -12.94 7.30
C SER A 57 9.60 -13.48 7.44
N GLU A 58 8.91 -13.07 8.51
CA GLU A 58 7.55 -13.49 8.82
C GLU A 58 6.52 -12.39 8.52
N PRO A 59 5.26 -12.75 8.20
CA PRO A 59 4.19 -11.78 8.03
C PRO A 59 3.93 -10.98 9.31
N LEU A 60 4.09 -9.65 9.25
CA LEU A 60 3.81 -8.77 10.38
C LEU A 60 2.34 -8.31 10.47
N ALA A 61 1.63 -8.36 9.34
CA ALA A 61 0.25 -7.92 9.26
C ALA A 61 -0.50 -8.68 8.16
N LEU A 62 -1.82 -8.80 8.33
CA LEU A 62 -2.72 -9.38 7.35
C LEU A 62 -3.67 -8.30 6.83
N GLN A 63 -3.87 -8.24 5.52
CA GLN A 63 -4.85 -7.33 4.93
C GLN A 63 -6.26 -7.84 5.22
N ARG A 64 -7.04 -7.05 5.94
CA ARG A 64 -8.45 -7.35 6.21
C ARG A 64 -9.23 -7.44 4.89
N PRO A 65 -10.12 -8.44 4.71
CA PRO A 65 -11.01 -8.47 3.56
C PRO A 65 -11.99 -7.28 3.61
N SER A 66 -11.82 -6.33 2.68
CA SER A 66 -12.68 -5.17 2.50
C SER A 66 -13.33 -5.17 1.11
N ARG A 67 -14.26 -4.24 0.90
CA ARG A 67 -14.76 -3.91 -0.44
C ARG A 67 -13.73 -3.00 -1.09
N THR A 68 -13.35 -3.29 -2.33
CA THR A 68 -12.46 -2.40 -3.11
C THR A 68 -13.14 -1.06 -3.38
N ASP A 69 -12.35 0.00 -3.41
CA ASP A 69 -12.72 1.38 -3.75
C ASP A 69 -11.93 1.92 -4.96
N ILE A 70 -10.92 1.18 -5.42
CA ILE A 70 -10.01 1.58 -6.51
C ILE A 70 -10.20 0.78 -7.82
N HIS A 71 -11.01 -0.28 -7.79
CA HIS A 71 -11.28 -1.15 -8.93
C HIS A 71 -12.77 -1.42 -9.07
N ASP A 72 -13.20 -1.91 -10.25
CA ASP A 72 -14.59 -2.28 -10.49
C ASP A 72 -15.11 -3.24 -9.40
N LEU A 73 -16.29 -2.89 -8.89
CA LEU A 73 -16.96 -3.70 -7.89
C LEU A 73 -17.36 -5.03 -8.52
N ARG A 74 -17.23 -6.11 -7.74
CA ARG A 74 -17.76 -7.41 -8.17
C ARG A 74 -19.29 -7.32 -8.26
N TRP A 75 -19.91 -8.07 -9.16
CA TRP A 75 -21.36 -7.97 -9.41
C TRP A 75 -22.21 -8.15 -8.13
N TRP A 76 -21.79 -9.01 -7.21
CA TRP A 76 -22.47 -9.21 -5.91
C TRP A 76 -22.29 -8.07 -4.92
N ASP A 77 -21.27 -7.21 -5.09
CA ASP A 77 -21.12 -5.96 -4.33
C ASP A 77 -21.95 -4.81 -4.93
N GLN A 78 -22.41 -4.97 -6.18
CA GLN A 78 -23.29 -4.04 -6.88
C GLN A 78 -24.79 -4.36 -6.64
N THR A 79 -25.15 -5.61 -6.42
CA THR A 79 -26.54 -6.02 -6.16
C THR A 79 -26.99 -5.64 -4.73
N PRO A 80 -28.04 -4.81 -4.56
CA PRO A 80 -28.47 -4.32 -3.23
C PRO A 80 -28.77 -5.41 -2.20
N LEU A 81 -29.33 -6.54 -2.64
CA LEU A 81 -29.67 -7.67 -1.77
C LEU A 81 -28.47 -8.51 -1.35
N LEU A 82 -27.45 -8.63 -2.20
CA LEU A 82 -26.27 -9.46 -1.95
C LEU A 82 -25.15 -8.71 -1.23
N ARG A 83 -25.11 -7.38 -1.37
CA ARG A 83 -24.16 -6.49 -0.70
C ARG A 83 -24.10 -6.68 0.83
N PRO A 84 -25.22 -6.70 1.60
CA PRO A 84 -25.15 -6.90 3.04
C PRO A 84 -24.64 -8.31 3.41
N LEU A 85 -25.02 -9.33 2.64
CA LEU A 85 -24.56 -10.71 2.84
C LEU A 85 -23.05 -10.83 2.60
N ALA A 86 -22.54 -10.25 1.50
CA ALA A 86 -21.11 -10.21 1.21
C ALA A 86 -20.33 -9.46 2.31
N GLY A 87 -20.90 -8.39 2.87
CA GLY A 87 -20.35 -7.68 4.03
C GLY A 87 -20.25 -8.55 5.28
N ALA A 88 -21.30 -9.31 5.60
CA ALA A 88 -21.33 -10.22 6.75
C ALA A 88 -20.30 -11.36 6.60
N LEU A 89 -20.20 -11.97 5.41
CA LEU A 89 -19.23 -13.03 5.12
C LEU A 89 -17.79 -12.54 5.27
N ARG A 90 -17.47 -11.32 4.80
CA ARG A 90 -16.14 -10.71 4.99
C ARG A 90 -15.81 -10.51 6.48
N ARG A 91 -16.77 -10.03 7.28
CA ARG A 91 -16.59 -9.86 8.73
C ARG A 91 -16.35 -11.20 9.43
N PHE A 92 -17.09 -12.24 9.04
CA PHE A 92 -16.90 -13.57 9.57
C PHE A 92 -15.53 -14.15 9.21
N LYS A 93 -15.11 -14.02 7.93
CA LYS A 93 -13.77 -14.44 7.48
C LYS A 93 -12.67 -13.77 8.30
N SER A 94 -12.78 -12.46 8.52
CA SER A 94 -11.83 -11.67 9.30
C SER A 94 -11.73 -12.06 10.79
N ARG A 95 -12.68 -12.83 11.34
CA ARG A 95 -12.63 -13.32 12.73
C ARG A 95 -11.99 -14.70 12.85
N ARG A 96 -11.83 -15.41 11.73
CA ARG A 96 -11.26 -16.76 11.67
C ARG A 96 -9.79 -16.77 11.22
N THR A 97 -9.27 -15.60 10.87
CA THR A 97 -7.89 -15.35 10.44
C THR A 97 -7.25 -14.47 11.49
#